data_AF-A0A7W1BYZ3-F1
#
_entry.id   AF-A0A7W1BYZ3-F1
#
_cell.length_a   1.000
_cell.length_b   1.000
_cell.length_c   1.000
_cell.angle_alpha   90.00
_cell.angle_beta   90.00
_cell.angle_gamma   90.00
#
_symmetry.space_group_name_H-M   'P 1'
#
loop_
_entity.id
_entity.type
_entity.pdbx_description
1 polymer ?
#
loop_
_entity_poly.entity_id
_entity_poly.type
_entity_poly.pdbx_seq_one_letter_code
_entity_poly.pdbx_strand_id
1 'polypeptide(L)'
;MSSDLTFLTNEPGKSLLDRFHALLGTHTQFFDCLVGYFMISGFYKLYPALEHTEKVRILIGLKTDQSTYAFLQQAKEQQQLLLSSHAEAKGQIPSEVLDELEHSEDSADVEEGVDTFISWVKSGKLEIKVYPSEKIHAKVYILTFPEGHYDDGRVITGSSNFSQSGLVDNLEFNVELKNPADYHFALNKFNELWADSVEVSKAYVDTITKLSPYAEFTPYELYLKFLYEYFKGRLNLPDELEDIYLPAGFMKLKYQEEAVLSARDTLETYGGVFLSDVVGLGKTYMSALLAQQLEGRSLVIAPPALIDENNPGSWNNVFREFAVRGFKCESLGKLDELLKRDLSAYKNVFIDESHRFRTESTQSYEKLARICRGKRVILVSATPLNNTPRDILS
;
A
#
# COMPACT_ATOMS: atom_id res chain seq x y z
N MET A 1 -35.08 -24.04 -30.79
CA MET A 1 -35.39 -22.69 -30.28
C MET A 1 -35.19 -21.73 -31.43
N SER A 2 -36.10 -20.78 -31.64
CA SER A 2 -36.04 -19.83 -32.77
C SER A 2 -34.71 -19.06 -32.77
N SER A 3 -33.97 -19.14 -33.87
CA SER A 3 -32.65 -18.52 -34.08
C SER A 3 -32.72 -17.10 -34.64
N ASP A 4 -33.90 -16.46 -34.62
CA ASP A 4 -34.17 -15.17 -35.27
C ASP A 4 -34.20 -13.97 -34.30
N LEU A 5 -33.93 -14.17 -33.02
CA LEU A 5 -33.93 -13.08 -32.05
C LEU A 5 -32.62 -12.28 -32.16
N THR A 6 -32.74 -10.96 -32.31
CA THR A 6 -31.62 -10.00 -32.26
C THR A 6 -31.23 -9.58 -30.85
N PHE A 7 -32.00 -10.03 -29.84
CA PHE A 7 -31.76 -9.72 -28.44
C PHE A 7 -30.72 -10.64 -27.81
N LEU A 8 -29.84 -10.04 -27.01
CA LEU A 8 -28.82 -10.69 -26.22
C LEU A 8 -29.12 -10.38 -24.76
N THR A 9 -29.36 -11.44 -23.99
CA THR A 9 -29.46 -11.42 -22.54
C THR A 9 -28.24 -12.19 -22.05
N ASN A 10 -27.47 -11.65 -21.09
CA ASN A 10 -26.26 -12.29 -20.53
C ASN A 10 -26.55 -13.59 -19.74
N GLU A 11 -27.47 -14.40 -20.24
CA GLU A 11 -27.78 -15.75 -19.81
C GLU A 11 -26.76 -16.74 -20.43
N PRO A 12 -26.56 -17.92 -19.79
CA PRO A 12 -25.61 -18.91 -20.27
C PRO A 12 -25.80 -19.29 -21.74
N GLY A 13 -24.75 -19.10 -22.55
CA GLY A 13 -24.72 -19.40 -23.99
C GLY A 13 -25.36 -18.35 -24.89
N LYS A 14 -25.74 -17.17 -24.35
CA LYS A 14 -26.27 -16.02 -25.09
C LYS A 14 -25.62 -14.70 -24.67
N SER A 15 -24.45 -14.75 -24.03
CA SER A 15 -23.83 -13.55 -23.50
C SER A 15 -23.43 -12.57 -24.60
N LEU A 16 -23.36 -11.30 -24.24
CA LEU A 16 -22.82 -10.28 -25.13
C LEU A 16 -21.38 -10.64 -25.56
N LEU A 17 -20.60 -11.21 -24.64
CA LEU A 17 -19.25 -11.71 -24.93
C LEU A 17 -19.26 -12.83 -25.99
N ASP A 18 -20.13 -13.84 -25.87
CA ASP A 18 -20.25 -14.91 -26.87
C ASP A 18 -20.61 -14.33 -28.24
N ARG A 19 -21.51 -13.35 -28.27
CA ARG A 19 -21.90 -12.69 -29.53
C ARG A 19 -20.73 -11.92 -30.13
N PHE A 20 -19.96 -11.22 -29.30
CA PHE A 20 -18.74 -10.57 -29.75
C PHE A 20 -17.74 -11.58 -30.31
N HIS A 21 -17.47 -12.71 -29.65
CA HIS A 21 -16.58 -13.73 -30.21
C HIS A 21 -17.06 -14.29 -31.56
N ALA A 22 -18.37 -14.30 -31.82
CA ALA A 22 -18.93 -14.75 -33.08
C ALA A 22 -18.82 -13.70 -34.21
N LEU A 23 -18.84 -12.40 -33.88
CA LEU A 23 -18.81 -11.31 -34.86
C LEU A 23 -17.40 -10.72 -35.05
N LEU A 24 -16.63 -10.65 -33.97
CA LEU A 24 -15.24 -10.22 -33.94
C LEU A 24 -14.33 -11.39 -34.36
N GLY A 25 -13.17 -11.07 -34.91
CA GLY A 25 -12.28 -12.02 -35.57
C GLY A 25 -11.96 -11.57 -36.99
N THR A 26 -11.82 -12.50 -37.93
CA THR A 26 -11.39 -12.22 -39.32
C THR A 26 -12.35 -11.36 -40.14
N HIS A 27 -13.56 -11.12 -39.63
CA HIS A 27 -14.61 -10.38 -40.32
C HIS A 27 -14.76 -8.94 -39.86
N THR A 28 -14.04 -8.48 -38.84
CA THR A 28 -14.11 -7.10 -38.33
C THR A 28 -12.77 -6.39 -38.51
N GLN A 29 -12.77 -5.28 -39.25
CA GLN A 29 -11.59 -4.45 -39.48
C GLN A 29 -11.40 -3.42 -38.35
N PHE A 30 -12.48 -2.73 -37.96
CA PHE A 30 -12.44 -1.70 -36.91
C PHE A 30 -13.52 -1.94 -35.86
N PHE A 31 -13.18 -1.65 -34.60
CA PHE A 31 -14.10 -1.73 -33.46
C PHE A 31 -14.16 -0.40 -32.73
N ASP A 32 -15.34 0.22 -32.73
CA ASP A 32 -15.58 1.48 -32.03
C ASP A 32 -16.58 1.27 -30.89
N CYS A 33 -16.26 1.77 -29.70
CA CYS A 33 -17.04 1.56 -28.49
C CYS A 33 -17.34 2.90 -27.83
N LEU A 34 -18.63 3.22 -27.65
CA LEU A 34 -19.10 4.38 -26.90
C LEU A 34 -19.80 3.92 -25.63
N VAL A 35 -19.20 4.17 -24.48
CA VAL A 35 -19.68 3.71 -23.17
C VAL A 35 -19.69 4.82 -22.12
N GLY A 36 -20.57 4.68 -21.13
CA GLY A 36 -20.62 5.62 -20.00
C GLY A 36 -19.48 5.43 -19.00
N TYR A 37 -18.92 4.23 -18.90
CA TYR A 37 -17.67 3.95 -18.20
C TYR A 37 -16.97 2.77 -18.87
N PHE A 38 -15.64 2.71 -18.73
CA PHE A 38 -14.79 1.65 -19.26
C PHE A 38 -13.92 1.08 -18.14
N MET A 39 -13.85 -0.24 -18.05
CA MET A 39 -13.01 -0.96 -17.10
C MET A 39 -12.06 -1.87 -17.89
N ILE A 40 -10.78 -1.89 -17.52
CA ILE A 40 -9.75 -2.68 -18.21
C ILE A 40 -10.08 -4.19 -18.12
N SER A 41 -10.75 -4.63 -17.05
CA SER A 41 -11.33 -5.97 -16.89
C SER A 41 -12.26 -6.38 -18.02
N GLY A 42 -13.03 -5.46 -18.59
CA GLY A 42 -13.83 -5.72 -19.78
C GLY A 42 -12.98 -6.01 -21.00
N PHE A 43 -11.87 -5.28 -21.15
CA PHE A 43 -10.89 -5.51 -22.22
C PHE A 43 -10.23 -6.89 -22.09
N TYR A 44 -9.85 -7.34 -20.89
CA TYR A 44 -9.24 -8.68 -20.68
C TYR A 44 -10.09 -9.82 -21.26
N LYS A 45 -11.42 -9.72 -21.10
CA LYS A 45 -12.33 -10.74 -21.62
C LYS A 45 -12.47 -10.68 -23.14
N LEU A 46 -12.33 -9.50 -23.74
CA LEU A 46 -12.66 -9.27 -25.15
C LEU A 46 -11.46 -9.21 -26.09
N TYR A 47 -10.26 -8.87 -25.60
CA TYR A 47 -9.09 -8.66 -26.46
C TYR A 47 -8.74 -9.86 -27.36
N PRO A 48 -8.92 -11.15 -26.96
CA PRO A 48 -8.60 -12.26 -27.86
C PRO A 48 -9.47 -12.22 -29.13
N ALA A 49 -10.71 -11.77 -29.03
CA ALA A 49 -11.61 -11.62 -30.17
C ALA A 49 -11.23 -10.42 -31.07
N LEU A 50 -10.56 -9.41 -30.49
CA LEU A 50 -10.15 -8.18 -31.17
C LEU A 50 -8.75 -8.31 -31.81
N GLU A 51 -8.06 -9.44 -31.68
CA GLU A 51 -6.66 -9.60 -32.12
C GLU A 51 -6.45 -9.29 -33.61
N HIS A 52 -7.41 -9.67 -34.46
CA HIS A 52 -7.35 -9.43 -35.91
C HIS A 52 -7.86 -8.05 -36.36
N THR A 53 -8.42 -7.25 -35.45
CA THR A 53 -8.83 -5.88 -35.78
C THR A 53 -7.60 -5.00 -36.01
N GLU A 54 -7.70 -4.07 -36.96
CA GLU A 54 -6.65 -3.10 -37.24
C GLU A 54 -6.66 -1.95 -36.20
N LYS A 55 -7.85 -1.55 -35.77
CA LYS A 55 -8.04 -0.43 -34.84
C LYS A 55 -9.20 -0.66 -33.88
N VAL A 56 -8.95 -0.28 -32.63
CA VAL A 56 -9.93 -0.22 -31.55
C VAL A 56 -9.99 1.21 -31.00
N ARG A 57 -11.18 1.81 -30.99
CA ARG A 57 -11.40 3.14 -30.38
C ARG A 57 -12.43 3.04 -29.27
N ILE A 58 -12.07 3.49 -28.07
CA ILE A 58 -12.96 3.52 -26.91
C ILE A 58 -13.23 4.96 -26.54
N LEU A 59 -14.49 5.35 -26.60
CA LEU A 59 -14.98 6.66 -26.23
C LEU A 59 -15.81 6.58 -24.94
N ILE A 60 -15.34 7.27 -23.91
CA ILE A 60 -15.90 7.22 -22.57
C ILE A 60 -16.63 8.54 -22.28
N GLY A 61 -17.85 8.45 -21.74
CA GLY A 61 -18.55 9.62 -21.20
C GLY A 61 -18.01 10.03 -19.83
N LEU A 62 -17.88 11.34 -19.56
CA LEU A 62 -17.49 11.80 -18.23
C LEU A 62 -18.56 11.53 -17.18
N LYS A 63 -18.12 11.11 -16.00
CA LYS A 63 -18.94 11.02 -14.79
C LYS A 63 -18.52 12.12 -13.82
N THR A 64 -18.74 13.38 -14.19
CA THR A 64 -18.46 14.51 -13.29
C THR A 64 -19.52 14.55 -12.18
N ASP A 65 -19.11 14.89 -10.96
CA ASP A 65 -20.04 15.14 -9.85
C ASP A 65 -20.88 16.39 -10.21
N GLN A 66 -22.21 16.27 -10.12
CA GLN A 66 -23.15 17.36 -10.41
C GLN A 66 -22.79 18.66 -9.68
N SER A 67 -22.18 18.56 -8.50
CA SER A 67 -21.71 19.69 -7.71
C SER A 67 -20.59 20.50 -8.39
N THR A 68 -19.67 19.80 -9.07
CA THR A 68 -18.51 20.38 -9.77
C THR A 68 -18.95 21.05 -11.07
N TYR A 69 -19.84 20.40 -11.83
CA TYR A 69 -20.43 20.99 -13.03
C TYR A 69 -21.28 22.23 -12.74
N ALA A 70 -22.06 22.23 -11.65
CA ALA A 70 -22.87 23.38 -11.25
C ALA A 70 -22.01 24.59 -10.86
N PHE A 71 -20.90 24.37 -10.16
CA PHE A 71 -19.92 25.42 -9.82
C PHE A 71 -19.26 26.02 -11.06
N LEU A 72 -18.89 25.16 -12.02
CA LEU A 72 -18.28 25.54 -13.29
C LEU A 72 -19.26 26.33 -14.20
N GLN A 73 -20.53 25.92 -14.28
CA GLN A 73 -21.58 26.65 -15.01
C GLN A 73 -21.78 28.10 -14.50
N GLN A 74 -21.59 28.35 -13.20
CA GLN A 74 -21.67 29.71 -12.63
C GLN A 74 -20.56 30.63 -13.14
N ALA A 75 -19.42 30.08 -13.59
CA ALA A 75 -18.27 30.86 -14.08
C ALA A 75 -18.39 31.38 -15.53
N LYS A 76 -19.41 30.95 -16.29
CA LYS A 76 -19.83 31.53 -17.60
C LYS A 76 -18.74 31.82 -18.66
N GLU A 77 -17.64 31.08 -18.71
CA GLU A 77 -16.70 31.11 -19.84
C GLU A 77 -16.60 29.73 -20.49
N GLN A 78 -17.27 29.53 -21.64
CA GLN A 78 -17.37 28.23 -22.32
C GLN A 78 -16.01 27.60 -22.65
N GLN A 79 -14.99 28.42 -22.95
CA GLN A 79 -13.66 27.95 -23.29
C GLN A 79 -12.83 27.53 -22.05
N GLN A 80 -12.99 28.24 -20.93
CA GLN A 80 -12.41 27.87 -19.63
C GLN A 80 -13.07 26.61 -19.08
N LEU A 81 -14.39 26.49 -19.25
CA LEU A 81 -15.19 25.31 -18.90
C LEU A 81 -14.72 24.04 -19.61
N LEU A 82 -14.49 24.11 -20.92
CA LEU A 82 -13.96 22.98 -21.70
C LEU A 82 -12.57 22.57 -21.21
N LEU A 83 -11.64 23.53 -21.02
CA LEU A 83 -10.30 23.24 -20.52
C LEU A 83 -10.31 22.62 -19.11
N SER A 84 -11.16 23.12 -18.20
CA SER A 84 -11.33 22.54 -16.86
C SER A 84 -11.91 21.13 -16.93
N SER A 85 -12.94 20.90 -17.75
CA SER A 85 -13.53 19.56 -17.93
C SER A 85 -12.52 18.57 -18.54
N HIS A 86 -11.65 19.02 -19.43
CA HIS A 86 -10.58 18.20 -20.00
C HIS A 86 -9.49 17.85 -18.98
N ALA A 87 -9.16 18.78 -18.08
CA ALA A 87 -8.20 18.55 -17.00
C ALA A 87 -8.77 17.60 -15.93
N GLU A 88 -10.03 17.80 -15.52
CA GLU A 88 -10.75 16.91 -14.62
C GLU A 88 -10.88 15.51 -15.21
N ALA A 89 -11.21 15.40 -16.50
CA ALA A 89 -11.28 14.14 -17.23
C ALA A 89 -9.98 13.34 -17.14
N LYS A 90 -8.83 14.00 -17.25
CA LYS A 90 -7.53 13.34 -17.10
C LYS A 90 -7.16 13.05 -15.64
N GLY A 91 -7.67 13.85 -14.70
CA GLY A 91 -7.36 13.74 -13.28
C GLY A 91 -8.04 12.58 -12.56
N GLN A 92 -9.20 12.11 -13.04
CA GLN A 92 -9.95 11.02 -12.41
C GLN A 92 -9.50 9.61 -12.85
N ILE A 93 -8.94 9.48 -14.07
CA ILE A 93 -8.49 8.20 -14.63
C ILE A 93 -7.49 7.47 -13.71
N PRO A 94 -6.46 8.12 -13.14
CA PRO A 94 -5.49 7.40 -12.32
C PRO A 94 -6.11 6.70 -11.12
N SER A 95 -7.03 7.36 -10.39
CA SER A 95 -7.68 6.74 -9.24
C SER A 95 -8.58 5.58 -9.62
N GLU A 96 -9.34 5.68 -10.72
CA GLU A 96 -10.24 4.62 -11.17
C GLU A 96 -9.46 3.39 -11.65
N VAL A 97 -8.38 3.60 -12.41
CA VAL A 97 -7.51 2.53 -12.90
C VAL A 97 -6.79 1.83 -11.73
N LEU A 98 -6.31 2.60 -10.75
CA LEU A 98 -5.66 2.02 -9.57
C LEU A 98 -6.65 1.19 -8.75
N ASP A 99 -7.83 1.72 -8.45
CA ASP A 99 -8.86 1.01 -7.70
C ASP A 99 -9.25 -0.30 -8.42
N GLU A 100 -9.38 -0.27 -9.75
CA GLU A 100 -9.67 -1.47 -10.53
C GLU A 100 -8.57 -2.54 -10.42
N LEU A 101 -7.30 -2.15 -10.59
CA LEU A 101 -6.17 -3.09 -10.60
C LEU A 101 -5.76 -3.59 -9.21
N GLU A 102 -6.00 -2.80 -8.16
CA GLU A 102 -5.76 -3.23 -6.79
C GLU A 102 -6.79 -4.26 -6.31
N HIS A 103 -8.00 -4.26 -6.90
CA HIS A 103 -9.08 -5.19 -6.58
C HIS A 103 -9.26 -6.32 -7.61
N SER A 104 -8.42 -6.38 -8.66
CA SER A 104 -8.47 -7.46 -9.64
C SER A 104 -7.92 -8.78 -9.09
N GLU A 105 -8.35 -9.90 -9.67
CA GLU A 105 -7.81 -11.22 -9.32
C GLU A 105 -6.33 -11.33 -9.72
N ASP A 106 -5.51 -11.84 -8.80
CA ASP A 106 -4.10 -12.17 -9.07
C ASP A 106 -4.02 -13.46 -9.91
N SER A 107 -4.01 -13.29 -11.24
CA SER A 107 -4.03 -14.38 -12.22
C SER A 107 -3.25 -14.03 -13.48
N ALA A 108 -2.72 -15.06 -14.15
CA ALA A 108 -1.98 -14.90 -15.41
C ALA A 108 -2.84 -14.28 -16.53
N ASP A 109 -4.13 -14.57 -16.58
CA ASP A 109 -5.05 -14.02 -17.59
C ASP A 109 -5.19 -12.49 -17.43
N VAL A 110 -5.19 -11.99 -16.19
CA VAL A 110 -5.25 -10.55 -15.91
C VAL A 110 -3.92 -9.89 -16.27
N GLU A 111 -2.79 -10.49 -15.91
CA GLU A 111 -1.45 -9.99 -16.25
C GLU A 111 -1.25 -9.91 -17.77
N GLU A 112 -1.59 -10.97 -18.51
CA GLU A 112 -1.54 -10.98 -19.99
C GLU A 112 -2.47 -9.93 -20.60
N GLY A 113 -3.65 -9.74 -20.00
CA GLY A 113 -4.60 -8.71 -20.39
C GLY A 113 -4.04 -7.28 -20.20
N VAL A 114 -3.38 -7.02 -19.07
CA VAL A 114 -2.71 -5.74 -18.76
C VAL A 114 -1.59 -5.47 -19.77
N ASP A 115 -0.72 -6.45 -20.01
CA ASP A 115 0.39 -6.33 -20.95
C ASP A 115 -0.10 -6.08 -22.38
N THR A 116 -1.14 -6.81 -22.80
CA THR A 116 -1.77 -6.64 -24.10
C THR A 116 -2.38 -5.25 -24.23
N PHE A 117 -3.08 -4.77 -23.19
CA PHE A 117 -3.65 -3.43 -23.17
C PHE A 117 -2.57 -2.35 -23.35
N ILE A 118 -1.47 -2.43 -22.57
CA ILE A 118 -0.34 -1.52 -22.67
C ILE A 118 0.28 -1.56 -24.08
N SER A 119 0.49 -2.76 -24.62
CA SER A 119 1.06 -2.98 -25.95
C SER A 119 0.18 -2.39 -27.07
N TRP A 120 -1.14 -2.56 -26.98
CA TRP A 120 -2.08 -2.05 -27.98
C TRP A 120 -2.19 -0.53 -27.93
N VAL A 121 -2.14 0.07 -26.74
CA VAL A 121 -2.07 1.53 -26.61
C VAL A 121 -0.76 2.06 -27.19
N LYS A 122 0.38 1.44 -26.84
CA LYS A 122 1.71 1.87 -27.33
C LYS A 122 1.88 1.73 -28.84
N SER A 123 1.33 0.68 -29.44
CA SER A 123 1.35 0.47 -30.90
C SER A 123 0.35 1.35 -31.65
N GLY A 124 -0.57 2.01 -30.93
CA GLY A 124 -1.66 2.78 -31.49
C GLY A 124 -2.80 1.92 -32.00
N LYS A 125 -2.82 0.61 -31.77
CA LYS A 125 -3.99 -0.24 -32.09
C LYS A 125 -5.20 0.15 -31.25
N LEU A 126 -5.00 0.51 -29.98
CA LEU A 126 -6.03 0.95 -29.05
C LEU A 126 -5.91 2.45 -28.75
N GLU A 127 -6.97 3.20 -29.03
CA GLU A 127 -7.11 4.61 -28.68
C GLU A 127 -8.26 4.82 -27.70
N ILE A 128 -8.05 5.64 -26.68
CA ILE A 128 -9.03 5.89 -25.63
C ILE A 128 -9.20 7.38 -25.47
N LYS A 129 -10.43 7.84 -25.69
CA LYS A 129 -10.80 9.22 -25.49
C LYS A 129 -11.94 9.38 -24.50
N VAL A 130 -11.98 10.55 -23.87
CA VAL A 130 -13.06 10.96 -22.99
C VAL A 130 -13.79 12.14 -23.60
N TYR A 131 -15.12 12.02 -23.73
CA TYR A 131 -15.97 13.12 -24.17
C TYR A 131 -16.41 13.95 -22.95
N PRO A 132 -16.20 15.28 -22.96
CA PRO A 132 -16.39 16.14 -21.80
C PRO A 132 -17.86 16.51 -21.51
N SER A 133 -18.74 15.52 -21.38
CA SER A 133 -20.16 15.75 -21.11
C SER A 133 -20.78 14.63 -20.29
N GLU A 134 -21.41 14.98 -19.18
CA GLU A 134 -22.19 14.08 -18.32
C GLU A 134 -23.40 13.45 -19.02
N LYS A 135 -23.74 13.88 -20.25
CA LYS A 135 -24.93 13.41 -20.97
C LYS A 135 -24.72 12.09 -21.71
N ILE A 136 -23.50 11.55 -21.74
CA ILE A 136 -23.21 10.29 -22.42
C ILE A 136 -23.31 9.13 -21.44
N HIS A 137 -24.46 8.46 -21.44
CA HIS A 137 -24.68 7.15 -20.82
C HIS A 137 -24.94 6.04 -21.86
N ALA A 138 -24.61 6.33 -23.12
CA ALA A 138 -24.74 5.42 -24.24
C ALA A 138 -23.84 4.19 -24.05
N LYS A 139 -24.24 3.08 -24.66
CA LYS A 139 -23.53 1.79 -24.66
C LYS A 139 -23.70 1.20 -26.05
N VAL A 140 -22.83 1.65 -26.95
CA VAL A 140 -22.92 1.38 -28.38
C VAL A 140 -21.58 0.80 -28.82
N TYR A 141 -21.64 -0.36 -29.46
CA TYR A 141 -20.51 -1.06 -30.02
C TYR A 141 -20.71 -1.15 -31.53
N ILE A 142 -19.75 -0.65 -32.29
CA ILE A 142 -19.82 -0.54 -33.74
C ILE A 142 -18.71 -1.40 -34.31
N LEU A 143 -19.09 -2.39 -35.11
CA LEU A 143 -18.19 -3.30 -35.79
C LEU A 143 -18.19 -2.92 -37.26
N THR A 144 -17.03 -2.49 -37.76
CA THR A 144 -16.83 -2.18 -39.18
C THR A 144 -16.19 -3.38 -39.86
N PHE A 145 -16.77 -3.83 -40.96
CA PHE A 145 -16.27 -4.98 -41.70
C PHE A 145 -15.30 -4.55 -42.83
N PRO A 146 -14.36 -5.43 -43.25
CA PRO A 146 -13.44 -5.12 -44.34
C PRO A 146 -14.14 -4.80 -45.66
N GLU A 147 -13.48 -4.00 -46.49
CA GLU A 147 -13.95 -3.70 -47.85
C GLU A 147 -14.18 -4.98 -48.66
N GLY A 148 -15.32 -5.07 -49.35
CA GLY A 148 -15.73 -6.26 -50.11
C GLY A 148 -16.51 -7.30 -49.32
N HIS A 149 -16.72 -7.10 -48.02
CA HIS A 149 -17.70 -7.86 -47.25
C HIS A 149 -19.14 -7.52 -47.73
N TYR A 150 -20.09 -8.44 -47.58
CA TYR A 150 -21.49 -8.24 -48.05
C TYR A 150 -22.23 -7.13 -47.28
N ASP A 151 -21.82 -6.93 -46.02
CA ASP A 151 -22.32 -5.88 -45.14
C ASP A 151 -21.19 -4.93 -44.76
N ASP A 152 -21.50 -3.64 -44.60
CA ASP A 152 -20.53 -2.62 -44.16
C ASP A 152 -20.17 -2.75 -42.67
N GLY A 153 -21.09 -3.27 -41.85
CA GLY A 153 -20.88 -3.39 -40.41
C GLY A 153 -22.11 -3.82 -39.60
N ARG A 154 -21.96 -3.78 -38.28
CA ARG A 154 -23.00 -4.07 -37.27
C ARG A 154 -22.94 -3.09 -36.12
N VAL A 155 -24.07 -2.91 -35.46
CA VAL A 155 -24.15 -2.14 -34.21
C VAL A 155 -24.76 -3.01 -33.13
N ILE A 156 -24.16 -3.05 -31.95
CA ILE A 156 -24.77 -3.60 -30.75
C ILE A 156 -25.00 -2.46 -29.78
N THR A 157 -26.20 -2.36 -29.22
CA THR A 157 -26.53 -1.35 -28.22
C THR A 157 -27.42 -1.93 -27.13
N GLY A 158 -27.35 -1.38 -25.92
CA GLY A 158 -28.15 -1.89 -24.82
C GLY A 158 -27.78 -1.30 -23.47
N SER A 159 -27.78 -2.15 -22.44
CA SER A 159 -27.49 -1.78 -21.05
C SER A 159 -26.09 -2.19 -20.56
N SER A 160 -25.34 -2.97 -21.34
CA SER A 160 -23.97 -3.43 -21.01
C SER A 160 -22.88 -2.38 -21.26
N ASN A 161 -22.15 -1.96 -20.21
CA ASN A 161 -20.90 -1.21 -20.38
C ASN A 161 -19.74 -2.16 -20.72
N PHE A 162 -18.61 -1.59 -21.14
CA PHE A 162 -17.42 -2.35 -21.47
C PHE A 162 -16.62 -2.67 -20.18
N SER A 163 -17.17 -3.59 -19.39
CA SER A 163 -16.61 -4.14 -18.15
C SER A 163 -16.92 -5.63 -18.06
N GLN A 164 -16.21 -6.38 -17.22
CA GLN A 164 -16.53 -7.80 -17.00
C GLN A 164 -18.00 -8.00 -16.61
N SER A 165 -18.48 -7.18 -15.66
CA SER A 165 -19.87 -7.22 -15.20
C SER A 165 -20.88 -6.94 -16.32
N GLY A 166 -20.61 -5.99 -17.21
CA GLY A 166 -21.51 -5.68 -18.33
C GLY A 166 -21.49 -6.73 -19.44
N LEU A 167 -20.36 -7.42 -19.66
CA LEU A 167 -20.20 -8.42 -20.70
C LEU A 167 -20.67 -9.83 -20.29
N VAL A 168 -20.60 -10.16 -19.00
CA VAL A 168 -20.78 -11.53 -18.50
C VAL A 168 -21.72 -11.60 -17.30
N ASP A 169 -21.45 -10.87 -16.21
CA ASP A 169 -22.04 -11.20 -14.90
C ASP A 169 -23.45 -10.64 -14.70
N ASN A 170 -23.71 -9.41 -15.16
CA ASN A 170 -25.00 -8.75 -14.99
C ASN A 170 -26.01 -9.26 -16.01
N LEU A 171 -27.27 -9.37 -15.59
CA LEU A 171 -28.39 -9.56 -16.52
C LEU A 171 -28.65 -8.25 -17.28
N GLU A 172 -28.07 -8.16 -18.47
CA GLU A 172 -28.19 -7.00 -19.37
C GLU A 172 -29.10 -7.32 -20.56
N PHE A 173 -29.67 -6.28 -21.16
CA PHE A 173 -30.43 -6.37 -22.40
C PHE A 173 -29.71 -5.61 -23.50
N ASN A 174 -29.28 -6.33 -24.54
CA ASN A 174 -28.67 -5.75 -25.72
C ASN A 174 -29.41 -6.18 -26.99
N VAL A 175 -29.25 -5.40 -28.05
CA VAL A 175 -29.77 -5.71 -29.37
C VAL A 175 -28.69 -5.52 -30.42
N GLU A 176 -28.59 -6.48 -31.33
CA GLU A 176 -27.78 -6.35 -32.54
C GLU A 176 -28.62 -5.79 -33.69
N LEU A 177 -28.19 -4.64 -34.21
CA LEU A 177 -28.73 -4.00 -35.38
C LEU A 177 -27.89 -4.40 -36.61
N LYS A 178 -28.59 -4.97 -37.60
CA LYS A 178 -27.99 -5.47 -38.85
C LYS A 178 -28.23 -4.54 -40.04
N ASN A 179 -29.02 -3.48 -39.86
CA ASN A 179 -29.40 -2.57 -40.93
C ASN A 179 -28.24 -1.61 -41.24
N PRO A 180 -27.80 -1.49 -42.51
CA PRO A 180 -26.73 -0.57 -42.91
C PRO A 180 -26.99 0.89 -42.49
N ALA A 181 -28.25 1.35 -42.52
CA ALA A 181 -28.58 2.72 -42.12
C ALA A 181 -28.27 3.00 -40.64
N ASP A 182 -28.50 2.03 -39.76
CA ASP A 182 -28.20 2.14 -38.32
C ASP A 182 -26.69 2.16 -38.08
N TYR A 183 -25.94 1.34 -38.83
CA TYR A 183 -24.47 1.34 -38.81
C TYR A 183 -23.89 2.70 -39.23
N HIS A 184 -24.29 3.21 -40.39
CA HIS A 184 -23.80 4.50 -40.89
C HIS A 184 -24.15 5.65 -39.95
N PHE A 185 -25.36 5.63 -39.37
CA PHE A 185 -25.76 6.63 -38.37
C PHE A 185 -24.87 6.56 -37.11
N ALA A 186 -24.70 5.36 -36.54
CA ALA A 186 -23.91 5.17 -35.33
C ALA A 186 -22.45 5.57 -35.54
N LEU A 187 -21.83 5.14 -36.64
CA LEU A 187 -20.44 5.45 -36.96
C LEU A 187 -20.22 6.96 -37.17
N ASN A 188 -21.11 7.61 -37.91
CA ASN A 188 -21.04 9.07 -38.10
C ASN A 188 -21.16 9.81 -36.77
N LYS A 189 -22.11 9.41 -35.91
CA LYS A 189 -22.26 10.04 -34.60
C LYS A 189 -21.07 9.78 -33.68
N PHE A 190 -20.51 8.58 -33.71
CA PHE A 190 -19.27 8.26 -33.00
C PHE A 190 -18.13 9.17 -33.45
N ASN A 191 -17.91 9.31 -34.76
CA ASN A 191 -16.83 10.13 -35.30
C ASN A 191 -16.99 11.63 -34.97
N GLU A 192 -18.22 12.15 -34.95
CA GLU A 192 -18.52 13.51 -34.47
C GLU A 192 -18.08 13.69 -33.01
N LEU A 193 -18.52 12.81 -32.12
CA LEU A 193 -18.15 12.87 -30.70
C LEU A 193 -16.64 12.66 -30.50
N TRP A 194 -16.03 11.75 -31.27
CA TRP A 194 -14.61 11.43 -31.20
C TRP A 194 -13.70 12.62 -31.54
N ALA A 195 -14.13 13.45 -32.49
CA ALA A 195 -13.40 14.66 -32.89
C ALA A 195 -13.33 15.70 -31.76
N ASP A 196 -14.39 15.80 -30.96
CA ASP A 196 -14.52 16.75 -29.84
C ASP A 196 -14.07 16.16 -28.48
N SER A 197 -13.39 15.01 -28.49
CA SER A 197 -12.97 14.29 -27.28
C SER A 197 -11.48 14.41 -26.96
N VAL A 198 -11.13 14.17 -25.69
CA VAL A 198 -9.77 14.25 -25.18
C VAL A 198 -9.09 12.91 -25.19
N GLU A 199 -7.89 12.85 -25.75
CA GLU A 199 -7.01 11.68 -25.66
C GLU A 199 -6.54 11.40 -24.23
N VAL A 200 -6.81 10.19 -23.74
CA VAL A 200 -6.44 9.72 -22.40
C VAL A 200 -5.66 8.40 -22.40
N SER A 201 -5.43 7.76 -23.55
CA SER A 201 -4.66 6.51 -23.65
C SER A 201 -3.35 6.53 -22.85
N LYS A 202 -2.58 7.62 -22.95
CA LYS A 202 -1.31 7.77 -22.22
C LYS A 202 -1.51 7.79 -20.70
N ALA A 203 -2.60 8.40 -20.21
CA ALA A 203 -2.88 8.46 -18.77
C ALA A 203 -3.15 7.07 -18.19
N TYR A 204 -3.86 6.21 -18.94
CA TYR A 204 -4.02 4.80 -18.57
C TYR A 204 -2.65 4.10 -18.47
N VAL A 205 -1.85 4.14 -19.54
CA VAL A 205 -0.53 3.47 -19.56
C VAL A 205 0.40 4.00 -18.47
N ASP A 206 0.48 5.32 -18.29
CA ASP A 206 1.32 5.93 -17.25
C ASP A 206 0.87 5.51 -15.85
N THR A 207 -0.44 5.40 -15.60
CA THR A 207 -0.96 4.93 -14.31
C THR A 207 -0.59 3.48 -14.06
N ILE A 208 -0.84 2.60 -15.04
CA ILE A 208 -0.57 1.16 -14.91
C ILE A 208 0.93 0.94 -14.67
N THR A 209 1.79 1.54 -15.50
CA THR A 209 3.23 1.25 -15.49
C THR A 209 4.01 1.92 -14.35
N LYS A 210 3.44 2.92 -13.66
CA LYS A 210 4.17 3.68 -12.62
C LYS A 210 3.55 3.60 -11.23
N LEU A 211 2.24 3.40 -11.15
CA LEU A 211 1.50 3.54 -9.89
C LEU A 211 0.79 2.24 -9.47
N SER A 212 0.51 1.34 -10.41
CA SER A 212 -0.28 0.13 -10.13
C SER A 212 0.58 -1.04 -9.62
N PRO A 213 -0.05 -2.13 -9.12
CA PRO A 213 0.64 -3.38 -8.79
C PRO A 213 1.44 -4.00 -9.97
N TYR A 214 1.07 -3.67 -11.21
CA TYR A 214 1.73 -4.12 -12.44
C TYR A 214 2.88 -3.20 -12.90
N ALA A 215 3.28 -2.25 -12.06
CA ALA A 215 4.44 -1.41 -12.35
C ALA A 215 5.72 -2.25 -12.33
N GLU A 216 6.55 -2.09 -13.36
CA GLU A 216 7.85 -2.75 -13.44
C GLU A 216 8.86 -2.02 -12.56
N PHE A 217 9.38 -2.71 -11.54
CA PHE A 217 10.49 -2.22 -10.71
C PHE A 217 11.73 -3.06 -10.94
N THR A 218 12.87 -2.39 -11.10
CA THR A 218 14.16 -3.09 -11.14
C THR A 218 14.47 -3.72 -9.77
N PRO A 219 15.24 -4.83 -9.71
CA PRO A 219 15.69 -5.40 -8.44
C PRO A 219 16.40 -4.37 -7.54
N TYR A 220 17.07 -3.38 -8.13
CA TYR A 220 17.72 -2.30 -7.40
C TYR A 220 16.70 -1.34 -6.76
N GLU A 221 15.64 -0.95 -7.47
CA GLU A 221 14.58 -0.11 -6.90
C GLU A 221 13.83 -0.82 -5.78
N LEU A 222 13.55 -2.12 -5.93
CA LEU A 222 12.97 -2.94 -4.86
C LEU A 222 13.90 -3.00 -3.65
N TYR A 223 15.20 -3.17 -3.86
CA TYR A 223 16.20 -3.13 -2.79
C TYR A 223 16.22 -1.78 -2.06
N LEU A 224 16.18 -0.66 -2.79
CA LEU A 224 16.11 0.67 -2.20
C LEU A 224 14.82 0.88 -1.39
N LYS A 225 13.67 0.45 -1.93
CA LYS A 225 12.38 0.51 -1.23
C LYS A 225 12.43 -0.31 0.06
N PHE A 226 13.00 -1.51 0.03
CA PHE A 226 13.20 -2.33 1.22
C PHE A 226 14.06 -1.61 2.28
N LEU A 227 15.19 -1.04 1.88
CA LEU A 227 16.04 -0.29 2.80
C LEU A 227 15.30 0.90 3.40
N TYR A 228 14.58 1.66 2.59
CA TYR A 228 13.77 2.77 3.06
C TYR A 228 12.73 2.30 4.09
N GLU A 229 11.92 1.29 3.76
CA GLU A 229 10.90 0.79 4.68
C GLU A 229 11.48 0.22 5.98
N TYR A 230 12.65 -0.42 5.91
CA TYR A 230 13.35 -0.97 7.07
C TYR A 230 13.97 0.12 7.96
N PHE A 231 14.55 1.17 7.36
CA PHE A 231 15.29 2.20 8.09
C PHE A 231 14.50 3.49 8.34
N LYS A 232 13.33 3.71 7.73
CA LYS A 232 12.57 4.97 7.83
C LYS A 232 12.28 5.41 9.27
N GLY A 233 12.04 4.47 10.18
CA GLY A 233 11.84 4.78 11.61
C GLY A 233 13.11 5.31 12.29
N ARG A 234 14.28 4.83 11.86
CA ARG A 234 15.59 5.26 12.37
C ARG A 234 16.09 6.55 11.74
N LEU A 235 15.64 6.90 10.54
CA LEU A 235 15.99 8.17 9.88
C LEU A 235 15.50 9.39 10.68
N ASN A 236 14.51 9.21 11.56
CA ASN A 236 13.97 10.26 12.41
C ASN A 236 14.62 10.30 13.82
N LEU A 237 15.55 9.40 14.13
CA LEU A 237 16.27 9.44 15.40
C LEU A 237 17.26 10.63 15.39
N PRO A 238 17.45 11.33 16.52
CA PRO A 238 18.49 12.33 16.65
C PRO A 238 19.88 11.74 16.33
N ASP A 239 20.75 12.53 15.71
CA ASP A 239 22.13 12.10 15.39
C ASP A 239 22.99 11.87 16.65
N GLU A 240 22.65 12.55 17.75
CA GLU A 240 23.39 12.50 19.02
C GLU A 240 22.45 12.53 20.23
N LEU A 241 22.94 12.08 21.38
CA LEU A 241 22.23 12.21 22.64
C LEU A 241 22.35 13.63 23.22
N GLU A 242 21.22 14.23 23.57
CA GLU A 242 21.16 15.59 24.12
C GLU A 242 21.53 15.63 25.62
N ASP A 243 22.23 16.68 26.04
CA ASP A 243 22.52 17.02 27.45
C ASP A 243 23.13 15.89 28.30
N ILE A 244 23.98 15.04 27.70
CA ILE A 244 24.65 13.95 28.42
C ILE A 244 25.85 14.42 29.22
N TYR A 245 25.91 14.00 30.48
CA TYR A 245 27.12 14.04 31.28
C TYR A 245 27.94 12.76 31.10
N LEU A 246 29.23 12.92 30.79
CA LEU A 246 30.21 11.83 30.73
C LEU A 246 31.28 12.02 31.81
N PRO A 247 31.71 10.94 32.50
CA PRO A 247 32.84 10.99 33.41
C PRO A 247 34.12 11.49 32.73
N ALA A 248 35.01 12.11 33.51
CA ALA A 248 36.30 12.58 33.01
C ALA A 248 37.14 11.41 32.46
N GLY A 249 37.60 11.53 31.22
CA GLY A 249 38.39 10.49 30.56
C GLY A 249 37.58 9.34 29.95
N PHE A 250 36.24 9.38 30.02
CA PHE A 250 35.39 8.40 29.35
C PHE A 250 35.41 8.60 27.83
N MET A 251 35.72 7.55 27.08
CA MET A 251 35.73 7.59 25.61
C MET A 251 34.31 7.41 25.07
N LYS A 252 33.81 8.42 24.36
CA LYS A 252 32.52 8.38 23.68
C LYS A 252 32.62 7.50 22.42
N LEU A 253 31.93 6.36 22.39
CA LEU A 253 31.92 5.44 21.26
C LEU A 253 30.59 5.55 20.51
N LYS A 254 30.64 5.87 19.21
CA LYS A 254 29.45 6.16 18.40
C LYS A 254 28.40 5.04 18.44
N TYR A 255 28.82 3.77 18.36
CA TYR A 255 27.89 2.63 18.41
C TYR A 255 27.15 2.52 19.75
N GLN A 256 27.76 2.96 20.86
CA GLN A 256 27.09 2.96 22.17
C GLN A 256 26.02 4.05 22.23
N GLU A 257 26.25 5.20 21.60
CA GLU A 257 25.24 6.25 21.49
C GLU A 257 24.05 5.81 20.64
N GLU A 258 24.33 5.27 19.45
CA GLU A 258 23.30 4.74 18.54
C GLU A 258 22.48 3.64 19.22
N ALA A 259 23.12 2.76 19.99
CA ALA A 259 22.44 1.73 20.77
C ALA A 259 21.53 2.33 21.86
N VAL A 260 21.98 3.39 22.56
CA VAL A 260 21.17 4.06 23.59
C VAL A 260 19.99 4.81 22.97
N LEU A 261 20.17 5.50 21.84
CA LEU A 261 19.10 6.18 21.11
C LEU A 261 18.04 5.17 20.64
N SER A 262 18.47 4.08 20.00
CA SER A 262 17.56 3.00 19.59
C SER A 262 16.86 2.35 20.78
N ALA A 263 17.56 2.19 21.91
CA ALA A 263 16.96 1.62 23.11
C ALA A 263 15.93 2.54 23.75
N ARG A 264 16.16 3.86 23.74
CA ARG A 264 15.20 4.87 24.22
C ARG A 264 13.92 4.83 23.39
N ASP A 265 14.03 4.88 22.07
CA ASP A 265 12.89 4.83 21.14
C ASP A 265 12.06 3.54 21.30
N THR A 266 12.74 2.39 21.41
CA THR A 266 12.08 1.10 21.69
C THR A 266 11.37 1.12 23.05
N LEU A 267 12.02 1.65 24.08
CA LEU A 267 11.47 1.73 25.43
C LEU A 267 10.26 2.66 25.51
N GLU A 268 10.27 3.78 24.79
CA GLU A 268 9.16 4.74 24.71
C GLU A 268 7.97 4.18 23.93
N THR A 269 8.25 3.46 22.84
CA THR A 269 7.22 2.84 21.99
C THR A 269 6.55 1.64 22.65
N TYR A 270 7.33 0.76 23.28
CA TYR A 270 6.84 -0.54 23.76
C TYR A 270 6.80 -0.68 25.29
N GLY A 271 7.37 0.26 26.04
CA GLY A 271 7.47 0.18 27.50
C GLY A 271 8.52 -0.81 28.01
N GLY A 272 9.23 -1.52 27.13
CA GLY A 272 10.30 -2.46 27.47
C GLY A 272 11.40 -2.51 26.41
N VAL A 273 12.64 -2.75 26.83
CA VAL A 273 13.80 -2.90 25.92
C VAL A 273 14.83 -3.88 26.48
N PHE A 274 15.48 -4.62 25.57
CA PHE A 274 16.65 -5.44 25.89
C PHE A 274 17.94 -4.75 25.46
N LEU A 275 18.84 -4.52 26.42
CA LEU A 275 20.22 -4.14 26.18
C LEU A 275 21.08 -5.42 26.17
N SER A 276 21.12 -6.04 24.98
CA SER A 276 21.90 -7.26 24.74
C SER A 276 23.15 -6.99 23.93
N ASP A 277 24.30 -7.03 24.59
CA ASP A 277 25.60 -6.88 23.93
C ASP A 277 26.62 -7.86 24.52
N VAL A 278 27.73 -8.12 23.84
CA VAL A 278 28.76 -9.06 24.29
C VAL A 278 29.32 -8.66 25.67
N VAL A 279 29.78 -9.64 26.45
CA VAL A 279 30.41 -9.40 27.75
C VAL A 279 31.62 -8.47 27.56
N GLY A 280 31.75 -7.44 28.41
CA GLY A 280 32.85 -6.48 28.37
C GLY A 280 32.61 -5.23 27.52
N LEU A 281 31.51 -5.13 26.76
CA LEU A 281 31.21 -3.97 25.91
C LEU A 281 30.52 -2.80 26.63
N GLY A 282 30.49 -2.83 27.97
CA GLY A 282 30.04 -1.68 28.76
C GLY A 282 28.52 -1.54 28.90
N LYS A 283 27.76 -2.65 28.97
CA LYS A 283 26.30 -2.65 29.19
C LYS A 283 25.84 -1.79 30.37
N THR A 284 26.60 -1.79 31.47
CA THR A 284 26.32 -0.94 32.64
C THR A 284 26.46 0.55 32.30
N TYR A 285 27.47 0.92 31.49
CA TYR A 285 27.66 2.29 31.01
C TYR A 285 26.54 2.71 30.04
N MET A 286 26.18 1.85 29.08
CA MET A 286 25.03 2.09 28.18
C MET A 286 23.73 2.26 28.98
N SER A 287 23.55 1.47 30.03
CA SER A 287 22.39 1.60 30.93
C SER A 287 22.38 2.93 31.69
N ALA A 288 23.54 3.43 32.10
CA ALA A 288 23.66 4.74 32.75
C ALA A 288 23.38 5.89 31.78
N LEU A 289 23.90 5.80 30.55
CA LEU A 289 23.59 6.76 29.47
C LEU A 289 22.09 6.78 29.16
N LEU A 290 21.46 5.61 29.01
CA LEU A 290 20.02 5.51 28.84
C LEU A 290 19.27 6.12 30.04
N ALA A 291 19.69 5.82 31.27
CA ALA A 291 19.04 6.36 32.47
C ALA A 291 19.08 7.89 32.57
N GLN A 292 20.13 8.55 32.06
CA GLN A 292 20.19 10.02 31.99
C GLN A 292 19.11 10.62 31.07
N GLN A 293 18.70 9.87 30.04
CA GLN A 293 17.71 10.29 29.05
C GLN A 293 16.27 10.00 29.48
N LEU A 294 16.06 9.29 30.59
CA LEU A 294 14.74 8.86 31.03
C LEU A 294 14.22 9.73 32.15
N GLU A 295 12.97 10.17 32.02
CA GLU A 295 12.28 10.84 33.12
C GLU A 295 11.93 9.86 34.25
N GLY A 296 11.95 10.38 35.49
CA GLY A 296 11.52 9.68 36.69
C GLY A 296 12.61 8.87 37.38
N ARG A 297 12.30 8.32 38.56
CA ARG A 297 13.28 7.56 39.34
C ARG A 297 13.50 6.16 38.77
N SER A 298 14.72 5.66 38.93
CA SER A 298 15.15 4.36 38.40
C SER A 298 15.42 3.36 39.53
N LEU A 299 14.83 2.18 39.45
CA LEU A 299 15.16 1.04 40.31
C LEU A 299 16.10 0.12 39.53
N VAL A 300 17.25 -0.20 40.08
CA VAL A 300 18.17 -1.18 39.51
C VAL A 300 18.14 -2.44 40.36
N ILE A 301 17.92 -3.58 39.71
CA ILE A 301 17.93 -4.89 40.34
C ILE A 301 19.07 -5.71 39.73
N ALA A 302 20.07 -6.05 40.54
CA ALA A 302 21.31 -6.68 40.05
C ALA A 302 21.88 -7.72 41.05
N PRO A 303 22.82 -8.58 40.62
CA PRO A 303 23.54 -9.48 41.53
C PRO A 303 24.26 -8.72 42.67
N PRO A 304 24.40 -9.32 43.87
CA PRO A 304 25.03 -8.65 45.03
C PRO A 304 26.40 -8.03 44.73
N ALA A 305 27.25 -8.73 43.98
CA ALA A 305 28.60 -8.27 43.63
C ALA A 305 28.61 -7.01 42.74
N LEU A 306 27.53 -6.76 42.00
CA LEU A 306 27.38 -5.59 41.12
C LEU A 306 26.64 -4.44 41.81
N ILE A 307 26.33 -4.56 43.11
CA ILE A 307 25.73 -3.50 43.94
C ILE A 307 26.69 -3.08 45.05
N ASP A 308 27.69 -3.90 45.36
CA ASP A 308 28.74 -3.60 46.34
C ASP A 308 29.45 -2.28 46.03
N GLU A 309 29.38 -1.33 46.95
CA GLU A 309 29.97 0.00 46.78
C GLU A 309 31.51 -0.05 46.72
N ASN A 310 32.13 -1.12 47.20
CA ASN A 310 33.57 -1.32 47.09
C ASN A 310 34.00 -1.77 45.68
N ASN A 311 33.07 -2.21 44.84
CA ASN A 311 33.33 -2.57 43.46
C ASN A 311 33.19 -1.31 42.57
N PRO A 312 34.26 -0.81 41.94
CA PRO A 312 34.20 0.37 41.07
C PRO A 312 33.22 0.20 39.90
N GLY A 313 33.08 -1.02 39.39
CA GLY A 313 32.14 -1.36 38.32
C GLY A 313 30.72 -1.67 38.80
N SER A 314 30.40 -1.44 40.07
CA SER A 314 29.03 -1.63 40.57
C SER A 314 28.07 -0.61 39.97
N TRP A 315 26.80 -1.00 39.86
CA TRP A 315 25.73 -0.12 39.41
C TRP A 315 25.65 1.17 40.23
N ASN A 316 25.87 1.11 41.55
CA ASN A 316 25.88 2.29 42.40
C ASN A 316 26.98 3.28 42.00
N ASN A 317 28.20 2.78 41.77
CA ASN A 317 29.33 3.64 41.44
C ASN A 317 29.21 4.19 40.01
N VAL A 318 28.87 3.34 39.04
CA VAL A 318 28.66 3.78 37.65
C VAL A 318 27.54 4.80 37.54
N PHE A 319 26.38 4.59 38.18
CA PHE A 319 25.28 5.56 38.11
C PHE A 319 25.65 6.90 38.77
N ARG A 320 26.43 6.89 39.86
CA ARG A 320 26.95 8.12 40.48
C ARG A 320 27.94 8.83 39.56
N GLU A 321 28.86 8.08 38.97
CA GLU A 321 29.90 8.61 38.10
C GLU A 321 29.31 9.27 36.85
N PHE A 322 28.27 8.69 36.27
CA PHE A 322 27.50 9.23 35.15
C PHE A 322 26.42 10.24 35.57
N ALA A 323 26.45 10.72 36.81
CA ALA A 323 25.51 11.71 37.35
C ALA A 323 24.01 11.34 37.20
N VAL A 324 23.68 10.05 37.16
CA VAL A 324 22.28 9.57 37.13
C VAL A 324 21.60 9.96 38.43
N ARG A 325 20.46 10.65 38.34
CA ARG A 325 19.73 11.16 39.51
C ARG A 325 18.59 10.23 39.89
N GLY A 326 18.26 10.20 41.19
CA GLY A 326 17.05 9.57 41.67
C GLY A 326 16.99 8.06 41.42
N PHE A 327 18.09 7.34 41.62
CA PHE A 327 18.13 5.90 41.47
C PHE A 327 18.26 5.16 42.81
N LYS A 328 17.92 3.87 42.80
CA LYS A 328 18.18 2.94 43.90
C LYS A 328 18.60 1.60 43.34
N CYS A 329 19.71 1.05 43.84
CA CYS A 329 20.15 -0.30 43.50
C CYS A 329 19.79 -1.28 44.62
N GLU A 330 19.18 -2.42 44.26
CA GLU A 330 18.76 -3.47 45.19
C GLU A 330 19.13 -4.86 44.66
N SER A 331 19.53 -5.75 45.56
CA SER A 331 19.98 -7.09 45.19
C SER A 331 18.83 -7.96 44.72
N LEU A 332 19.10 -8.82 43.74
CA LEU A 332 18.21 -9.91 43.32
C LEU A 332 17.74 -10.79 44.50
N GLY A 333 18.53 -10.91 45.56
CA GLY A 333 18.12 -11.65 46.77
C GLY A 333 17.03 -10.97 47.60
N LYS A 334 16.66 -9.71 47.28
CA LYS A 334 15.76 -8.88 48.09
C LYS A 334 14.40 -8.62 47.43
N LEU A 335 13.99 -9.41 46.43
CA LEU A 335 12.71 -9.23 45.73
C LEU A 335 11.50 -9.27 46.70
N ASP A 336 11.53 -10.16 47.69
CA ASP A 336 10.46 -10.25 48.72
C ASP A 336 10.38 -9.01 49.61
N GLU A 337 11.53 -8.40 49.93
CA GLU A 337 11.57 -7.15 50.68
C GLU A 337 11.09 -5.97 49.83
N LEU A 338 11.45 -5.95 48.55
CA LEU A 338 11.04 -4.90 47.61
C LEU A 338 9.52 -4.86 47.44
N LEU A 339 8.87 -6.02 47.34
CA LEU A 339 7.41 -6.11 47.22
C LEU A 339 6.65 -5.59 48.45
N LYS A 340 7.31 -5.47 49.60
CA LYS A 340 6.72 -4.88 50.83
C LYS A 340 6.87 -3.36 50.89
N ARG A 341 7.65 -2.76 50.00
CA ARG A 341 7.91 -1.32 49.96
C ARG A 341 6.99 -0.64 48.95
N ASP A 342 6.80 0.66 49.11
CA ASP A 342 6.19 1.48 48.06
C ASP A 342 7.20 1.73 46.93
N LEU A 343 6.92 1.15 45.76
CA LEU A 343 7.73 1.30 44.55
C LEU A 343 7.09 2.25 43.54
N SER A 344 6.00 2.95 43.89
CA SER A 344 5.28 3.86 42.99
C SER A 344 6.16 5.01 42.46
N ALA A 345 7.13 5.44 43.26
CA ALA A 345 8.05 6.52 42.90
C ALA A 345 8.99 6.18 41.72
N TYR A 346 9.23 4.89 41.44
CA TYR A 346 10.11 4.46 40.35
C TYR A 346 9.33 4.29 39.05
N LYS A 347 9.74 5.00 38.00
CA LYS A 347 9.16 4.88 36.65
C LYS A 347 9.94 3.90 35.77
N ASN A 348 11.22 3.70 36.04
CA ASN A 348 12.11 2.87 35.25
C ASN A 348 12.67 1.72 36.11
N VAL A 349 12.74 0.51 35.57
CA VAL A 349 13.33 -0.65 36.25
C VAL A 349 14.39 -1.27 35.35
N PHE A 350 15.64 -1.28 35.81
CA PHE A 350 16.77 -1.95 35.17
C PHE A 350 16.98 -3.31 35.84
N ILE A 351 17.04 -4.38 35.05
CA ILE A 351 17.24 -5.75 35.55
C ILE A 351 18.51 -6.29 34.91
N ASP A 352 19.55 -6.44 35.72
CA ASP A 352 20.82 -7.00 35.29
C ASP A 352 20.82 -8.52 35.39
N GLU A 353 21.55 -9.16 34.47
CA GLU A 353 21.51 -10.60 34.22
C GLU A 353 20.06 -11.11 34.04
N SER A 354 19.29 -10.39 33.21
CA SER A 354 17.86 -10.66 32.96
C SER A 354 17.59 -12.07 32.44
N HIS A 355 18.57 -12.72 31.81
CA HIS A 355 18.50 -14.12 31.38
C HIS A 355 18.16 -15.11 32.52
N ARG A 356 18.38 -14.72 33.78
CA ARG A 356 18.00 -15.50 34.97
C ARG A 356 16.48 -15.59 35.20
N PHE A 357 15.69 -14.73 34.53
CA PHE A 357 14.23 -14.60 34.70
C PHE A 357 13.47 -14.93 33.42
N ARG A 358 13.86 -16.00 32.72
CA ARG A 358 13.17 -16.48 31.51
C ARG A 358 11.98 -17.40 31.76
N THR A 359 11.92 -18.00 32.95
CA THR A 359 10.93 -19.05 33.24
C THR A 359 9.79 -18.44 34.03
N GLU A 360 8.68 -18.17 33.33
CA GLU A 360 7.47 -17.54 33.89
C GLU A 360 6.94 -18.26 35.13
N SER A 361 7.08 -19.59 35.19
CA SER A 361 6.60 -20.41 36.32
C SER A 361 7.45 -20.30 37.60
N THR A 362 8.56 -19.55 37.57
CA THR A 362 9.38 -19.35 38.77
C THR A 362 8.82 -18.24 39.65
N GLN A 363 8.87 -18.43 40.98
CA GLN A 363 8.46 -17.40 41.93
C GLN A 363 9.23 -16.08 41.73
N SER A 364 10.50 -16.16 41.33
CA SER A 364 11.31 -14.97 41.09
C SER A 364 10.81 -14.16 39.88
N TYR A 365 10.36 -14.83 38.81
CA TYR A 365 9.73 -14.15 37.66
C TYR A 365 8.45 -13.43 38.08
N GLU A 366 7.55 -14.12 38.78
CA GLU A 366 6.28 -13.55 39.23
C GLU A 366 6.51 -12.30 40.10
N LYS A 367 7.47 -12.37 41.02
CA LYS A 367 7.85 -11.23 41.88
C LYS A 367 8.37 -10.05 41.05
N LEU A 368 9.22 -10.30 40.06
CA LEU A 368 9.74 -9.27 39.15
C LEU A 368 8.64 -8.66 38.28
N ALA A 369 7.76 -9.47 37.70
CA ALA A 369 6.62 -9.00 36.90
C ALA A 369 5.73 -8.05 37.72
N ARG A 370 5.50 -8.36 39.00
CA ARG A 370 4.76 -7.47 39.92
C ARG A 370 5.50 -6.15 40.19
N ILE A 371 6.81 -6.19 40.36
CA ILE A 371 7.63 -4.97 40.55
C ILE A 371 7.59 -4.08 39.29
N CYS A 372 7.63 -4.70 38.11
CA CYS A 372 7.72 -4.02 36.81
C CYS A 372 6.39 -3.47 36.31
N ARG A 373 5.26 -3.87 36.90
CA ARG A 373 3.93 -3.52 36.39
C ARG A 373 3.73 -2.00 36.31
N GLY A 374 3.39 -1.51 35.11
CA GLY A 374 3.15 -0.09 34.84
C GLY A 374 4.41 0.77 34.84
N LYS A 375 5.60 0.16 34.66
CA LYS A 375 6.90 0.84 34.61
C LYS A 375 7.59 0.53 33.28
N ARG A 376 8.54 1.38 32.90
CA ARG A 376 9.49 1.12 31.81
C ARG A 376 10.48 0.06 32.26
N VAL A 377 10.67 -1.01 31.47
CA VAL A 377 11.53 -2.15 31.84
C VAL A 377 12.74 -2.25 30.91
N ILE A 378 13.94 -2.18 31.50
CA ILE A 378 15.20 -2.29 30.79
C ILE A 378 15.89 -3.58 31.22
N LEU A 379 15.98 -4.54 30.31
CA LEU A 379 16.56 -5.86 30.56
C LEU A 379 17.99 -5.89 30.05
N VAL A 380 18.95 -6.15 30.93
CA VAL A 380 20.38 -6.11 30.62
C VAL A 380 20.96 -7.51 30.74
N SER A 381 21.49 -8.04 29.63
CA SER A 381 22.09 -9.39 29.61
C SER A 381 23.06 -9.53 28.44
N ALA A 382 24.06 -10.40 28.54
CA ALA A 382 24.92 -10.70 27.40
C ALA A 382 24.26 -11.62 26.36
N THR A 383 23.29 -12.41 26.79
CA THR A 383 22.58 -13.38 25.98
C THR A 383 21.08 -13.30 26.29
N PRO A 384 20.25 -12.75 25.39
CA PRO A 384 18.80 -12.83 25.51
C PRO A 384 18.29 -14.21 25.04
N LEU A 385 19.07 -14.89 24.19
CA LEU A 385 18.75 -16.18 23.58
C LEU A 385 19.71 -17.25 24.13
N ASN A 386 19.18 -18.33 24.69
CA ASN A 386 20.00 -19.39 25.30
C ASN A 386 19.91 -20.69 24.49
N ASN A 387 18.70 -21.15 24.19
CA ASN A 387 18.47 -22.41 23.47
C ASN A 387 17.63 -22.23 22.20
N THR A 388 16.60 -21.37 22.21
CA THR A 388 15.70 -21.19 21.04
C THR A 388 15.21 -19.75 20.90
N PRO A 389 14.76 -19.31 19.70
CA PRO A 389 14.12 -18.00 19.53
C PRO A 389 12.88 -17.77 20.41
N ARG A 390 12.20 -18.84 20.86
CA ARG A 390 11.06 -18.74 21.78
C ARG A 390 11.45 -18.20 23.15
N ASP A 391 12.73 -18.29 23.54
CA ASP A 391 13.22 -17.79 24.82
C ASP A 391 13.10 -16.26 24.95
N ILE A 392 12.87 -15.54 23.85
CA ILE A 392 12.63 -14.09 23.82
C ILE A 392 11.13 -13.74 23.99
N LEU A 393 10.23 -14.70 23.72
CA LEU A 393 8.78 -14.50 23.70
C LEU A 393 8.08 -14.87 25.02
N SER A 394 8.81 -15.44 25.98
CA SER A 394 8.38 -15.88 27.32
C SER A 394 9.05 -15.02 28.39
#